data_AF-A0A650CR08-F1
#
_entry.id   AF-A0A650CR08-F1
#
_cell.length_a   1.000
_cell.length_b   1.000
_cell.length_c   1.000
_cell.angle_alpha   90.00
_cell.angle_beta   90.00
_cell.angle_gamma   90.00
#
_symmetry.space_group_name_H-M   'P 1'
#
loop_
_entity.id
_entity.type
_entity.pdbx_description
1 polymer ?
#
loop_
_entity_poly.entity_id
_entity_poly.type
_entity_poly.pdbx_seq_one_letter_code
_entity_poly.pdbx_strand_id
1 'polypeptide(L)'
;MSLADYVKKRGFELEEAENKLIIKMEGYSFYIDKSSNEIVLPIPLPTGKESLDDLVEMGIRYARAARITQGLGEPVTYELNNNMILIKRKFSNVQELEQKLIKALDGIESLRYFL
;
A
#
# COMPACT_ATOMS: atom_id res chain seq x y z
N MET A 1 2.73 2.08 -19.24
CA MET A 1 2.01 3.13 -18.50
C MET A 1 2.81 3.43 -17.25
N SER A 2 3.03 4.70 -16.92
CA SER A 2 3.74 5.07 -15.68
C SER A 2 2.84 4.86 -14.47
N LEU A 3 3.44 4.72 -13.28
CA LEU A 3 2.67 4.67 -12.04
C LEU A 3 1.82 5.94 -11.83
N ALA A 4 2.34 7.11 -12.18
CA ALA A 4 1.61 8.37 -12.04
C ALA A 4 0.36 8.42 -12.94
N ASP A 5 0.47 7.95 -14.19
CA ASP A 5 -0.67 7.85 -15.10
C ASP A 5 -1.70 6.84 -14.59
N TYR A 6 -1.24 5.71 -14.03
CA TYR A 6 -2.11 4.70 -13.43
C TYR A 6 -2.93 5.27 -12.27
N VAL A 7 -2.26 5.90 -11.31
CA VAL A 7 -2.87 6.44 -10.08
C VAL A 7 -3.92 7.50 -10.45
N LYS A 8 -3.59 8.43 -11.36
CA LYS A 8 -4.55 9.44 -11.85
C LYS A 8 -5.75 8.83 -12.54
N LYS A 9 -5.55 7.85 -13.43
CA LYS A 9 -6.64 7.18 -14.15
C LYS A 9 -7.61 6.47 -13.21
N ARG A 10 -7.12 5.99 -12.06
CA ARG A 10 -7.91 5.31 -11.03
C ARG A 10 -8.59 6.27 -10.03
N GLY A 11 -8.36 7.58 -10.16
CA GLY A 11 -8.90 8.56 -9.21
C GLY A 11 -8.24 8.50 -7.83
N PHE A 12 -7.06 7.88 -7.73
CA PHE A 12 -6.22 7.91 -6.54
C PHE A 12 -5.41 9.20 -6.53
N GLU A 13 -4.94 9.61 -5.35
CA GLU A 13 -4.05 10.76 -5.23
C GLU A 13 -2.59 10.32 -5.17
N LEU A 14 -1.74 11.11 -5.83
CA LEU A 14 -0.30 10.96 -5.79
C LEU A 14 0.30 12.22 -5.19
N GLU A 15 1.03 12.08 -4.09
CA GLU A 15 1.74 13.17 -3.45
C GLU A 15 3.24 12.87 -3.45
N GLU A 16 4.02 13.83 -3.94
CA GLU A 16 5.46 13.69 -4.08
C GLU A 16 6.15 14.55 -3.02
N ALA A 17 6.94 13.91 -2.15
CA ALA A 17 7.85 14.53 -1.20
C ALA A 17 9.29 14.15 -1.55
N GLU A 18 10.29 14.87 -1.01
CA GLU A 18 11.70 14.77 -1.43
C GLU A 18 12.19 13.33 -1.68
N ASN A 19 11.92 12.40 -0.77
CA ASN A 19 12.32 10.99 -0.90
C ASN A 19 11.15 9.99 -0.90
N LYS A 20 9.91 10.48 -0.95
CA LYS A 20 8.71 9.63 -0.83
C LYS A 20 7.72 9.93 -1.93
N LEU A 21 7.16 8.87 -2.52
CA LEU A 21 5.97 8.96 -3.36
C LEU A 21 4.81 8.35 -2.59
N ILE A 22 3.90 9.19 -2.10
CA ILE A 22 2.74 8.77 -1.30
C ILE A 22 1.58 8.53 -2.26
N ILE A 23 0.93 7.38 -2.11
CA ILE A 23 -0.24 6.98 -2.89
C ILE A 23 -1.41 6.88 -1.92
N LYS A 24 -2.43 7.70 -2.14
CA LYS A 24 -3.65 7.71 -1.33
C LYS A 24 -4.79 7.10 -2.12
N MET A 25 -5.34 6.03 -1.56
CA MET A 25 -6.54 5.36 -2.02
C MET A 25 -7.67 5.58 -1.01
N GLU A 26 -8.91 5.32 -1.43
CA GLU A 26 -10.07 5.33 -0.53
C GLU A 26 -9.83 4.43 0.70
N GLY A 27 -9.68 5.02 1.89
CA GLY A 27 -9.50 4.30 3.16
C GLY A 27 -8.12 3.66 3.38
N TYR A 28 -7.11 3.91 2.51
CA TYR A 28 -5.75 3.42 2.75
C TYR A 28 -4.69 4.27 2.04
N SER A 29 -3.55 4.48 2.67
CA SER A 29 -2.42 5.20 2.09
C SER A 29 -1.13 4.46 2.36
N PHE A 30 -0.24 4.47 1.38
CA PHE A 30 1.07 3.85 1.47
C PHE A 30 2.08 4.67 0.67
N TYR A 31 3.37 4.35 0.76
CA TYR A 31 4.38 5.13 0.05
C TYR A 31 5.50 4.29 -0.53
N ILE A 32 6.18 4.87 -1.51
CA ILE A 32 7.43 4.38 -2.08
C ILE A 32 8.55 5.25 -1.55
N ASP A 33 9.54 4.64 -0.91
CA ASP A 33 10.81 5.26 -0.63
C ASP A 33 11.70 5.18 -1.89
N LYS A 34 11.89 6.33 -2.53
CA LYS A 34 12.65 6.43 -3.78
C LYS A 34 14.14 6.23 -3.59
N SER A 35 14.67 6.50 -2.39
CA SER A 35 16.09 6.36 -2.10
C SER A 35 16.51 4.89 -2.00
N SER A 36 15.57 4.02 -1.60
CA SER A 36 15.80 2.60 -1.37
C SER A 36 15.06 1.68 -2.35
N ASN A 37 14.25 2.24 -3.27
CA ASN A 37 13.34 1.50 -4.15
C ASN A 37 12.45 0.53 -3.35
N GLU A 38 11.88 1.02 -2.27
CA GLU A 38 11.10 0.22 -1.32
C GLU A 38 9.65 0.68 -1.30
N ILE A 39 8.71 -0.27 -1.34
CA ILE A 39 7.31 -0.01 -1.01
C ILE A 39 7.12 -0.24 0.47
N VAL A 40 6.48 0.71 1.15
CA VAL A 40 6.13 0.63 2.57
C VAL A 40 4.62 0.72 2.73
N LEU A 41 4.03 -0.35 3.27
CA LEU A 41 2.60 -0.50 3.54
C LEU A 41 2.37 -0.43 5.06
N PRO A 42 1.97 0.73 5.61
CA PRO A 42 1.71 0.86 7.03
C PRO A 42 0.37 0.23 7.41
N ILE A 43 0.31 -0.47 8.53
CA ILE A 43 -0.91 -1.04 9.10
C ILE A 43 -0.99 -0.64 10.58
N PRO A 44 -2.07 0.01 11.04
CA PRO A 44 -2.22 0.35 12.45
C PRO A 44 -2.43 -0.89 13.31
N LEU A 45 -1.84 -0.95 14.49
CA LEU A 45 -2.11 -1.99 15.48
C LEU A 45 -3.29 -1.60 16.38
N PRO A 46 -4.12 -2.57 16.80
CA PRO A 46 -5.22 -2.29 17.71
C PRO A 46 -4.68 -1.97 19.10
N THR A 47 -5.22 -0.92 19.70
CA THR A 47 -4.87 -0.44 21.05
C THR A 47 -5.83 -0.95 22.12
N GLY A 48 -6.96 -1.54 21.72
CA GLY A 48 -8.03 -1.99 22.60
C GLY A 48 -9.01 -0.88 23.01
N LYS A 49 -8.93 0.29 22.36
CA LYS A 49 -9.79 1.46 22.62
C LYS A 49 -10.65 1.85 21.42
N GLU A 50 -10.57 1.08 20.34
CA GLU A 50 -11.28 1.29 19.10
C GLU A 50 -12.79 1.03 19.26
N SER A 51 -13.61 1.88 18.61
CA SER A 51 -15.03 1.60 18.40
C SER A 51 -15.23 0.50 17.35
N LEU A 52 -16.47 0.03 17.17
CA LEU A 52 -16.78 -0.93 16.11
C LEU A 52 -16.44 -0.38 14.72
N ASP A 53 -16.74 0.90 14.47
CA ASP A 53 -16.46 1.55 13.19
C ASP A 53 -14.95 1.65 12.94
N ASP A 54 -14.16 1.98 13.97
CA ASP A 54 -12.70 1.98 13.90
C ASP A 54 -12.16 0.59 13.54
N LEU A 55 -12.70 -0.46 14.16
CA LEU A 55 -12.31 -1.85 13.88
C LEU A 55 -12.66 -2.27 12.45
N VAL A 56 -13.80 -1.83 11.92
CA VAL A 56 -14.18 -2.06 10.51
C VAL A 56 -13.23 -1.34 9.57
N GLU A 57 -12.92 -0.07 9.82
CA GLU A 57 -11.94 0.68 9.03
C GLU A 57 -10.56 0.03 9.07
N MET A 58 -10.11 -0.41 10.25
CA MET A 58 -8.87 -1.16 10.38
C MET A 58 -8.91 -2.43 9.55
N GLY A 59 -10.00 -3.22 9.61
CA GLY A 59 -10.18 -4.40 8.76
C GLY A 59 -9.99 -4.11 7.27
N ILE A 60 -10.54 -2.99 6.79
CA ILE A 60 -10.37 -2.53 5.39
C ILE A 60 -8.89 -2.23 5.09
N ARG A 61 -8.18 -1.52 5.99
CA ARG A 61 -6.76 -1.20 5.82
C ARG A 61 -5.90 -2.47 5.77
N TYR A 62 -6.17 -3.43 6.66
CA TYR A 62 -5.49 -4.73 6.70
C TYR A 62 -5.72 -5.52 5.41
N ALA A 63 -6.97 -5.62 4.95
CA ALA A 63 -7.31 -6.33 3.73
C ALA A 63 -6.61 -5.73 2.50
N ARG A 64 -6.57 -4.39 2.40
CA ARG A 64 -5.86 -3.69 1.32
C ARG A 64 -4.36 -3.96 1.37
N ALA A 65 -3.72 -3.77 2.53
CA ALA A 65 -2.29 -4.01 2.70
C ALA A 65 -1.91 -5.48 2.40
N ALA A 66 -2.73 -6.44 2.84
CA ALA A 66 -2.51 -7.87 2.57
C ALA A 66 -2.59 -8.17 1.07
N ARG A 67 -3.59 -7.63 0.35
CA ARG A 67 -3.72 -7.84 -1.10
C ARG A 67 -2.60 -7.18 -1.88
N ILE A 68 -2.21 -5.95 -1.53
CA ILE A 68 -1.05 -5.29 -2.15
C ILE A 68 0.18 -6.17 -1.94
N THR A 69 0.45 -6.58 -0.71
CA THR A 69 1.57 -7.48 -0.36
C THR A 69 1.59 -8.75 -1.22
N GLN A 70 0.44 -9.43 -1.35
CA GLN A 70 0.30 -10.63 -2.19
C GLN A 70 0.62 -10.35 -3.67
N GLY A 71 0.11 -9.24 -4.21
CA GLY A 71 0.36 -8.84 -5.60
C GLY A 71 1.81 -8.44 -5.87
N LEU A 72 2.50 -7.88 -4.87
CA LEU A 72 3.92 -7.57 -4.94
C LEU A 72 4.78 -8.85 -4.90
N GLY A 73 4.36 -9.86 -4.14
CA GLY A 73 5.00 -11.17 -3.98
C GLY A 73 6.00 -11.23 -2.81
N GLU A 74 6.86 -12.24 -2.78
CA GLU A 74 7.96 -12.39 -1.81
C GLU A 74 9.34 -11.95 -2.35
N PRO A 75 10.33 -11.63 -1.49
CA PRO A 75 10.23 -11.54 -0.03
C PRO A 75 9.64 -10.20 0.45
N VAL A 76 9.01 -10.22 1.62
CA VAL A 76 8.59 -9.01 2.36
C VAL A 76 9.16 -9.03 3.77
N THR A 77 9.46 -7.85 4.30
CA THR A 77 9.93 -7.67 5.68
C THR A 77 8.88 -6.92 6.48
N TYR A 78 8.92 -7.11 7.80
CA TYR A 78 8.00 -6.49 8.75
C TYR A 78 8.80 -5.73 9.79
N GLU A 79 8.39 -4.50 10.07
CA GLU A 79 9.00 -3.65 11.08
C GLU A 79 7.91 -3.06 11.98
N LEU A 80 8.12 -3.09 13.28
CA LEU A 80 7.27 -2.38 14.23
C LEU A 80 7.73 -0.93 14.34
N ASN A 81 6.81 0.00 14.10
CA ASN A 81 7.03 1.43 14.28
C ASN A 81 5.89 2.00 15.14
N ASN A 82 6.17 2.18 16.43
CA ASN A 82 5.18 2.60 17.41
C ASN A 82 3.93 1.70 17.40
N ASN A 83 2.78 2.26 17.07
CA ASN A 83 1.51 1.55 16.95
C ASN A 83 1.19 1.12 15.51
N MET A 84 2.22 0.88 14.69
CA MET A 84 2.06 0.42 13.31
C MET A 84 3.00 -0.74 13.01
N ILE A 85 2.54 -1.67 12.18
CA ILE A 85 3.40 -2.59 11.43
C ILE A 85 3.65 -1.97 10.06
N LEU A 86 4.91 -1.86 9.67
CA LEU A 86 5.33 -1.49 8.33
C LEU A 86 5.67 -2.77 7.58
N ILE A 87 4.89 -3.11 6.57
CA ILE A 87 5.25 -4.16 5.61
C ILE A 87 6.10 -3.50 4.53
N LYS A 88 7.28 -4.05 4.29
CA LYS A 88 8.28 -3.46 3.39
C LYS A 88 8.67 -4.45 2.32
N ARG A 89 8.84 -3.96 1.10
CA ARG A 89 9.41 -4.74 -0.01
C ARG A 89 10.34 -3.88 -0.84
N LYS A 90 11.59 -4.32 -0.92
CA LYS A 90 12.63 -3.70 -1.74
C LYS A 90 12.66 -4.29 -3.15
N PHE A 91 12.88 -3.44 -4.13
CA PHE A 91 13.02 -3.82 -5.54
C PHE A 91 14.42 -3.47 -6.05
N SER A 92 14.86 -4.17 -7.10
CA SER A 92 16.18 -3.90 -7.68
C SER A 92 16.22 -2.56 -8.42
N ASN A 93 15.08 -2.10 -8.93
CA ASN A 93 14.95 -0.82 -9.64
C ASN A 93 13.50 -0.31 -9.60
N VAL A 94 13.32 0.97 -9.95
CA VAL A 94 12.02 1.66 -9.96
C VAL A 94 11.08 1.07 -11.00
N GLN A 95 11.57 0.65 -12.17
CA GLN A 95 10.73 0.12 -13.24
C GLN A 95 10.04 -1.18 -12.83
N GLU A 96 10.77 -2.08 -12.17
CA GLU A 96 10.23 -3.32 -11.62
C GLU A 96 9.18 -3.02 -10.54
N LEU A 97 9.49 -2.08 -9.64
CA LEU A 97 8.59 -1.63 -8.58
C LEU A 97 7.27 -1.14 -9.15
N GLU A 98 7.30 -0.20 -10.10
CA GLU A 98 6.11 0.37 -10.71
C GLU A 98 5.26 -0.71 -11.40
N GLN A 99 5.89 -1.60 -12.17
CA GLN A 99 5.19 -2.66 -12.88
C GLN A 99 4.51 -3.65 -11.91
N LYS A 100 5.21 -4.06 -10.85
CA LYS A 100 4.67 -4.96 -9.83
C LYS A 100 3.54 -4.31 -9.04
N LEU A 101 3.70 -3.04 -8.69
CA LEU A 101 2.68 -2.28 -7.99
C LEU A 101 1.42 -2.09 -8.83
N ILE A 102 1.54 -1.70 -10.10
CA ILE A 102 0.41 -1.59 -11.02
C ILE A 102 -0.37 -2.90 -11.10
N LYS A 103 0.33 -4.04 -11.26
CA LYS A 103 -0.29 -5.36 -11.29
C LYS A 103 -1.00 -5.70 -9.97
N ALA A 104 -0.37 -5.38 -8.83
CA ALA A 104 -0.97 -5.60 -7.52
C ALA A 104 -2.25 -4.79 -7.32
N LEU A 105 -2.26 -3.52 -7.75
CA LEU A 105 -3.43 -2.64 -7.67
C LEU A 105 -4.57 -3.09 -8.59
N ASP A 106 -4.26 -3.59 -9.80
CA ASP A 106 -5.26 -4.17 -10.70
C ASP A 106 -5.92 -5.43 -10.10
N GLY A 107 -5.15 -6.26 -9.40
CA GLY A 107 -5.67 -7.46 -8.72
C GLY A 107 -6.62 -7.15 -7.56
N ILE A 108 -6.57 -5.96 -6.98
CA ILE A 108 -7.45 -5.57 -5.87
C ILE A 108 -8.85 -5.21 -6.38
N GLU A 109 -8.96 -4.59 -7.54
CA GLU A 109 -10.24 -4.13 -8.08
C GLU A 109 -11.09 -5.23 -8.69
N SER A 110 -10.49 -6.28 -9.25
CA SER A 110 -11.26 -7.45 -9.73
C SER A 110 -12.08 -8.11 -8.62
N LEU A 111 -11.68 -7.92 -7.36
CA LEU A 111 -12.35 -8.43 -6.17
C LEU A 111 -13.31 -7.43 -5.50
N ARG A 112 -13.37 -6.16 -5.94
CA ARG A 112 -14.39 -5.19 -5.47
C ARG A 112 -15.81 -5.64 -5.85
N TYR A 113 -15.92 -6.50 -6.87
CA TYR A 113 -17.18 -7.09 -7.32
C TYR A 113 -17.56 -8.40 -6.60
N PHE A 114 -16.76 -8.85 -5.61
CA PHE A 114 -17.00 -10.09 -4.86
C PHE A 114 -17.37 -9.85 -3.38
N LEU A 115 -17.30 -8.60 -2.90
CA LEU A 115 -17.87 -8.16 -1.61
C LEU A 115 -19.17 -7.40 -1.89
#